data_AF-A0A443RH66-F1
#
_entry.id   AF-A0A443RH66-F1
#
_cell.length_a   1.000
_cell.length_b   1.000
_cell.length_c   1.000
_cell.angle_alpha   90.00
_cell.angle_beta   90.00
_cell.angle_gamma   90.00
#
_symmetry.space_group_name_H-M   'P 1'
#
loop_
_entity.id
_entity.type
_entity.pdbx_description
1 polymer ?
#
loop_
_entity_poly.entity_id
_entity_poly.type
_entity_poly.pdbx_seq_one_letter_code
_entity_poly.pdbx_strand_id
1 'polypeptide(L)'
;MDLVYNLGDTLFSGSVIRKSVKAESKKSSLKQFETPLGKSYFCPAPPAVNLYDKKGEQTVFVRLTSIQIQAFEIKNGKFSTEKRCPEVAFGSGVAEPLDLTSIQTDSVQMVVGCITVFVAIGTVAGYAGYRSLFVKRVEYDTMA
;
A
#
# COMPACT_ATOMS: atom_id res chain seq x y z
N MET A 1 17.16 -5.73 -9.02
CA MET A 1 18.16 -5.31 -8.04
C MET A 1 19.03 -6.50 -7.81
N ASP A 2 20.32 -6.31 -7.96
CA ASP A 2 21.28 -7.40 -7.99
C ASP A 2 22.35 -7.08 -6.95
N LEU A 3 22.68 -8.06 -6.11
CA LEU A 3 23.75 -7.95 -5.14
C LEU A 3 24.84 -8.95 -5.51
N VAL A 4 26.06 -8.44 -5.66
CA VAL A 4 27.26 -9.25 -5.85
C VAL A 4 28.08 -9.19 -4.58
N TYR A 5 28.38 -10.33 -3.98
CA TYR A 5 29.18 -10.41 -2.75
C TYR A 5 30.23 -11.51 -2.87
N ASN A 6 31.38 -11.32 -2.22
CA ASN A 6 32.49 -12.27 -2.24
C ASN A 6 32.55 -13.07 -0.95
N LEU A 7 32.28 -14.37 -1.03
CA LEU A 7 32.32 -15.27 0.13
C LEU A 7 33.74 -15.60 0.61
N GLY A 8 34.77 -15.22 -0.13
CA GLY A 8 36.16 -15.31 0.30
C GLY A 8 36.63 -14.12 1.13
N ASP A 9 35.78 -13.11 1.33
CA ASP A 9 36.09 -11.94 2.13
C ASP A 9 36.08 -12.27 3.63
N THR A 10 36.82 -11.47 4.40
CA THR A 10 36.90 -11.48 5.87
C THR A 10 35.54 -11.39 6.56
N LEU A 11 34.57 -10.74 5.92
CA LEU A 11 33.17 -10.65 6.37
C LEU A 11 32.47 -12.03 6.48
N PHE A 12 32.94 -13.04 5.75
CA PHE A 12 32.36 -14.38 5.71
C PHE A 12 33.30 -15.40 6.35
N SER A 13 33.71 -15.14 7.59
CA SER A 13 34.52 -16.06 8.39
C SER A 13 33.76 -17.35 8.68
N GLY A 14 34.15 -18.45 8.01
CA GLY A 14 33.46 -19.74 8.06
C GLY A 14 32.80 -20.17 6.74
N SER A 15 32.91 -19.35 5.69
CA SER A 15 32.47 -19.79 4.36
C SER A 15 33.32 -20.95 3.85
N VAL A 16 32.64 -22.05 3.49
CA VAL A 16 33.25 -23.21 2.80
C VAL A 16 33.64 -22.84 1.37
N ILE A 17 32.97 -21.84 0.78
CA ILE A 17 33.10 -21.48 -0.62
C ILE A 17 33.80 -20.13 -0.74
N ARG A 18 34.97 -20.08 -1.38
CA ARG A 18 35.70 -18.83 -1.64
C ARG A 18 35.46 -18.32 -3.06
N LYS A 19 34.24 -17.87 -3.35
CA LYS A 19 33.84 -17.34 -4.67
C LYS A 19 32.88 -16.16 -4.54
N SER A 20 32.84 -15.33 -5.58
CA SER A 20 31.81 -14.29 -5.73
C SER A 20 30.49 -14.90 -6.17
N VAL A 21 29.42 -14.55 -5.46
CA VAL A 21 28.06 -15.00 -5.72
C VAL A 21 27.21 -13.79 -6.08
N LYS A 22 26.24 -14.00 -6.96
CA LYS A 22 25.27 -12.98 -7.38
C LYS A 22 23.88 -13.43 -6.93
N ALA A 23 23.19 -12.57 -6.19
CA ALA A 23 21.80 -12.75 -5.81
C ALA A 23 20.92 -11.70 -6.50
N GLU A 24 19.79 -12.11 -7.04
CA GLU A 24 18.91 -11.28 -7.88
C GLU A 24 17.50 -11.19 -7.30
N SER A 25 16.88 -10.01 -7.40
CA SER A 25 15.51 -9.79 -6.96
C SER A 25 14.52 -10.24 -8.04
N LYS A 26 13.35 -10.73 -7.64
CA LYS A 26 12.23 -10.92 -8.57
C LYS A 26 11.73 -9.57 -9.12
N LYS A 27 11.28 -9.57 -10.38
CA LYS A 27 10.69 -8.37 -11.01
C LYS A 27 9.48 -7.83 -10.25
N SER A 28 8.68 -8.70 -9.64
CA SER A 28 7.51 -8.31 -8.83
C SER A 28 7.89 -7.47 -7.62
N SER A 29 9.00 -7.79 -6.94
CA SER A 29 9.48 -7.05 -5.77
C SER A 29 9.97 -5.63 -6.12
N LEU A 30 10.31 -5.36 -7.38
CA LEU A 30 10.74 -4.03 -7.83
C LEU A 30 9.56 -3.10 -8.12
N LYS A 31 8.35 -3.64 -8.30
CA LYS A 31 7.14 -2.84 -8.54
C LYS A 31 6.79 -1.93 -7.36
N GLN A 32 7.28 -2.23 -6.15
CA GLN A 32 7.04 -1.41 -4.96
C GLN A 32 7.61 0.01 -5.06
N PHE A 33 8.53 0.26 -6.00
CA PHE A 33 9.15 1.56 -6.25
C PHE A 33 8.51 2.34 -7.42
N GLU A 34 7.42 1.82 -8.01
CA GLU A 34 6.76 2.46 -9.15
C GLU A 34 6.17 3.83 -8.77
N THR A 35 6.70 4.86 -9.43
CA THR A 35 6.39 6.26 -9.17
C THR A 35 6.10 6.98 -10.48
N PRO A 36 5.06 7.84 -10.54
CA PRO A 36 4.78 8.65 -11.72
C PRO A 36 5.99 9.50 -12.10
N LEU A 37 6.16 9.74 -13.40
CA LEU A 37 7.17 10.67 -13.90
C LEU A 37 7.00 12.05 -13.25
N GLY A 38 8.13 12.69 -12.94
CA GLY A 38 8.14 14.00 -12.30
C GLY A 38 7.85 14.02 -10.80
N LYS A 39 7.64 12.87 -10.14
CA LYS A 39 7.54 12.75 -8.67
C LYS A 39 8.71 11.98 -8.06
N SER A 40 9.04 12.27 -6.80
CA SER A 40 10.00 11.46 -6.03
C SER A 40 9.27 10.41 -5.22
N TYR A 41 9.80 9.20 -5.12
CA TYR A 41 9.29 8.17 -4.23
C TYR A 41 9.86 8.40 -2.82
N PHE A 42 9.01 8.40 -1.81
CA PHE A 42 9.45 8.47 -0.41
C PHE A 42 8.81 7.34 0.39
N CYS A 43 9.63 6.57 1.11
CA CYS A 43 9.15 5.51 1.98
C CYS A 43 10.02 5.38 3.24
N PRO A 44 9.46 5.61 4.45
CA PRO A 44 10.18 5.45 5.71
C PRO A 44 10.63 4.00 5.96
N ALA A 45 9.76 3.04 5.65
CA ALA A 45 9.98 1.62 5.94
C ALA A 45 9.41 0.74 4.82
N PRO A 46 10.06 0.67 3.65
CA PRO A 46 9.63 -0.21 2.57
C PRO A 46 9.78 -1.70 2.96
N PRO A 47 8.96 -2.59 2.37
CA PRO A 47 9.11 -4.03 2.53
C PRO A 47 10.51 -4.51 2.15
N ALA A 48 10.98 -5.54 2.86
CA ALA A 48 12.26 -6.16 2.56
C ALA A 48 12.24 -6.81 1.17
N VAL A 49 13.26 -6.52 0.35
CA VAL A 49 13.41 -7.12 -0.98
C VAL A 49 14.20 -8.41 -0.84
N ASN A 50 13.55 -9.53 -1.13
CA ASN A 50 14.19 -10.85 -1.13
C ASN A 50 14.98 -11.06 -2.43
N LEU A 51 16.23 -11.49 -2.27
CA LEU A 51 17.15 -11.83 -3.34
C LEU A 51 17.36 -13.34 -3.37
N TYR A 52 17.39 -13.89 -4.57
CA TYR A 52 17.46 -15.32 -4.84
C TYR A 52 18.77 -15.64 -5.55
N ASP A 53 19.36 -16.78 -5.24
CA ASP A 53 20.49 -17.32 -6.01
C ASP A 53 20.01 -17.86 -7.37
N LYS A 54 20.94 -18.21 -8.26
CA LYS A 54 20.67 -18.86 -9.56
C LYS A 54 19.85 -20.15 -9.43
N LYS A 55 19.90 -20.81 -8.26
CA LYS A 55 19.13 -22.01 -7.95
C LYS A 55 17.69 -21.73 -7.49
N GLY A 56 17.31 -20.47 -7.34
CA GLY A 56 15.98 -20.04 -6.91
C GLY A 56 15.77 -20.06 -5.39
N GLU A 57 16.78 -20.42 -4.60
CA GLU A 57 16.73 -20.34 -3.14
C GLU A 57 16.96 -18.90 -2.66
N GLN A 58 16.17 -18.48 -1.67
CA GLN A 58 16.34 -17.19 -1.03
C GLN A 58 17.60 -17.21 -0.17
N THR A 59 18.58 -16.39 -0.52
CA THR A 59 19.88 -16.35 0.18
C THR A 59 20.11 -15.03 0.91
N VAL A 60 19.56 -13.93 0.39
CA VAL A 60 19.77 -12.59 0.94
C VAL A 60 18.44 -11.83 0.99
N PHE A 61 18.28 -10.96 1.98
CA PHE A 61 17.20 -9.98 2.00
C PHE A 61 17.79 -8.58 2.20
N VAL A 62 17.22 -7.59 1.54
CA VAL A 62 17.64 -6.19 1.63
C VAL A 62 16.56 -5.41 2.35
N ARG A 63 16.93 -4.75 3.45
CA ARG A 63 16.06 -3.78 4.15
C ARG A 63 16.54 -2.38 3.86
N LEU A 64 15.64 -1.55 3.36
CA LEU A 64 15.88 -0.14 3.11
C LEU A 64 15.15 0.65 4.20
N THR A 65 15.72 1.77 4.62
CA THR A 65 15.12 2.66 5.64
C THR A 65 15.21 4.09 5.14
N SER A 66 14.15 4.86 5.36
CA SER A 66 14.04 6.28 4.98
C SER A 66 14.51 6.55 3.55
N ILE A 67 13.99 5.79 2.58
CA ILE A 67 14.40 5.91 1.20
C ILE A 67 13.65 7.04 0.49
N GLN A 68 14.41 7.91 -0.18
CA GLN A 68 13.89 8.87 -1.15
C GLN A 68 14.63 8.70 -2.48
N ILE A 69 13.90 8.36 -3.54
CA ILE A 69 14.49 8.11 -4.87
C ILE A 69 13.68 8.79 -5.97
N GLN A 70 14.36 9.24 -7.00
CA GLN A 70 13.74 9.79 -8.20
C GLN A 70 14.61 9.45 -9.41
N ALA A 71 13.97 8.88 -10.43
CA ALA A 71 14.61 8.59 -11.71
C ALA A 71 14.11 9.56 -12.77
N PHE A 72 14.94 9.78 -13.80
CA PHE A 72 14.62 10.56 -14.99
C PHE A 72 14.43 12.07 -14.74
N GLU A 73 13.20 12.53 -14.50
CA GLU A 73 12.82 13.95 -14.56
C GLU A 73 13.21 14.74 -13.31
N ILE A 74 14.52 14.86 -13.06
CA ILE A 74 15.07 15.64 -11.95
C ILE A 74 15.20 17.10 -12.38
N LYS A 75 14.52 18.01 -11.67
CA LYS A 75 14.59 19.45 -11.92
C LYS A 75 15.49 20.12 -10.90
N ASN A 76 16.43 20.94 -11.36
CA ASN A 76 17.34 21.73 -10.53
C ASN A 76 18.16 20.92 -9.52
N GLY A 77 18.43 19.64 -9.81
CA GLY A 77 19.18 18.74 -8.92
C GLY A 77 18.48 18.46 -7.58
N LYS A 78 17.18 18.73 -7.47
CA LYS A 78 16.39 18.50 -6.26
C LYS A 78 15.32 17.46 -6.51
N PHE A 79 14.95 16.74 -5.45
CA PHE A 79 13.79 15.88 -5.47
C PHE A 79 12.53 16.72 -5.73
N SER A 80 11.68 16.22 -6.62
CA SER A 80 10.35 16.78 -6.83
C SER A 80 9.38 16.31 -5.75
N THR A 81 8.12 16.74 -5.84
CA THR A 81 7.07 16.40 -4.88
C THR A 81 7.04 14.91 -4.59
N GLU A 82 7.05 14.57 -3.29
CA GLU A 82 7.07 13.20 -2.82
C GLU A 82 5.73 12.49 -3.08
N LYS A 83 5.81 11.24 -3.55
CA LYS A 83 4.75 10.25 -3.53
C LYS A 83 5.14 9.24 -2.46
N ARG A 84 4.29 9.12 -1.45
CA ARG A 84 4.47 8.15 -0.38
C ARG A 84 4.10 6.74 -0.82
N CYS A 85 4.78 5.76 -0.24
CA CYS A 85 4.42 4.36 -0.39
C CYS A 85 3.11 4.06 0.34
N PRO A 86 2.24 3.17 -0.20
CA PRO A 86 0.96 2.81 0.44
C PRO A 86 1.14 1.98 1.72
N GLU A 87 2.33 1.39 1.90
CA GLU A 87 2.68 0.56 3.04
C GLU A 87 3.19 1.44 4.18
N VAL A 88 2.25 2.12 4.84
CA VAL A 88 2.54 2.78 6.11
C VAL A 88 2.67 1.71 7.19
N ALA A 89 3.86 1.57 7.76
CA ALA A 89 4.00 0.94 9.06
C ALA A 89 3.12 1.75 10.04
N PHE A 90 2.01 1.14 10.47
CA PHE A 90 1.14 1.67 11.52
C PHE A 90 2.00 1.98 12.74
N GLY A 91 2.38 3.25 12.93
CA GLY A 91 3.31 3.65 13.98
C GLY A 91 3.94 5.04 13.84
N SER A 92 3.93 5.65 12.65
CA SER A 92 4.61 6.95 12.45
C SER A 92 3.76 8.21 12.71
N GLY A 93 2.59 8.08 13.35
CA GLY A 93 1.86 9.23 13.96
C GLY A 93 1.36 10.33 13.02
N VAL A 94 1.51 10.19 11.70
CA VAL A 94 0.92 11.10 10.71
C VAL A 94 -0.22 10.37 10.01
N ALA A 95 -1.45 10.77 10.32
CA ALA A 95 -2.58 10.50 9.46
C ALA A 95 -2.23 11.06 8.08
N GLU A 96 -2.01 10.19 7.09
CA GLU A 96 -2.09 10.62 5.71
C GLU A 96 -3.43 11.34 5.54
N PRO A 97 -3.48 12.50 4.87
CA PRO A 97 -4.76 12.99 4.41
C PRO A 97 -5.35 11.86 3.57
N LEU A 98 -6.53 11.41 3.98
CA LEU A 98 -7.31 10.43 3.24
C LEU A 98 -7.61 11.07 1.88
N ASP A 99 -6.69 10.91 0.92
CA ASP A 99 -6.87 11.37 -0.45
C ASP A 99 -8.00 10.52 -1.01
N LEU A 100 -9.22 11.06 -0.91
CA LEU A 100 -10.47 10.44 -1.35
C LEU A 100 -10.51 10.16 -2.85
N THR A 101 -9.47 10.59 -3.58
CA THR A 101 -9.19 10.32 -4.99
C THR A 101 -8.31 9.09 -5.21
N SER A 102 -7.72 8.53 -4.15
CA SER A 102 -6.97 7.27 -4.12
C SER A 102 -7.84 6.15 -3.51
N ILE A 103 -9.12 6.08 -3.88
CA ILE A 103 -9.81 4.79 -3.84
C ILE A 103 -9.13 3.93 -4.90
N GLN A 104 -8.06 3.25 -4.47
CA GLN A 104 -7.47 2.17 -5.23
C GLN A 104 -8.61 1.18 -5.49
N THR A 105 -9.02 1.14 -6.74
CA THR A 105 -10.13 0.38 -7.34
C THR A 105 -9.97 -1.14 -7.25
N ASP A 106 -9.19 -1.63 -6.29
CA ASP A 106 -8.84 -3.05 -6.07
C ASP A 106 -9.18 -3.57 -4.66
N SER A 107 -9.78 -2.75 -3.79
CA SER A 107 -10.18 -3.20 -2.45
C SER A 107 -11.64 -3.71 -2.45
N VAL A 108 -11.84 -4.94 -2.92
CA VAL A 108 -13.16 -5.62 -3.00
C VAL A 108 -13.95 -5.50 -1.68
N GLN A 109 -13.27 -5.63 -0.54
CA GLN A 109 -13.88 -5.55 0.79
C GLN A 109 -14.41 -4.15 1.13
N MET A 110 -13.73 -3.09 0.70
CA MET A 110 -14.15 -1.70 0.91
C MET A 110 -15.40 -1.38 0.10
N VAL A 111 -15.44 -1.83 -1.16
CA VAL A 111 -16.60 -1.64 -2.05
C VAL A 111 -17.84 -2.31 -1.48
N VAL A 112 -17.71 -3.57 -1.02
CA VAL A 112 -18.83 -4.28 -0.38
C VAL A 112 -19.28 -3.56 0.90
N GLY A 113 -18.35 -3.05 1.71
CA GLY A 113 -18.64 -2.24 2.89
C GLY A 113 -19.47 -0.99 2.58
N CYS A 114 -19.06 -0.20 1.58
CA CYS A 114 -19.80 1.00 1.19
C CYS A 114 -21.21 0.67 0.66
N ILE A 115 -21.34 -0.33 -0.22
CA ILE A 115 -22.64 -0.73 -0.79
C ILE A 115 -23.60 -1.16 0.32
N THR A 116 -23.14 -1.99 1.27
CA THR A 116 -23.98 -2.47 2.37
C THR A 116 -24.51 -1.33 3.25
N VAL A 117 -23.68 -0.33 3.56
CA VAL A 117 -24.09 0.85 4.34
C VAL A 117 -25.14 1.67 3.58
N PHE A 118 -24.93 1.95 2.29
CA PHE A 118 -25.90 2.70 1.50
C PHE A 118 -27.25 1.98 1.36
N VAL A 119 -27.24 0.66 1.17
CA VAL A 119 -28.47 -0.15 1.11
C VAL A 119 -29.19 -0.16 2.46
N ALA A 120 -28.47 -0.30 3.57
CA ALA A 120 -29.07 -0.27 4.90
C ALA A 120 -29.71 1.10 5.20
N ILE A 121 -29.02 2.20 4.92
CA ILE A 121 -29.58 3.55 5.12
C ILE A 121 -30.77 3.79 4.20
N GLY A 122 -30.67 3.39 2.93
CA GLY A 122 -31.74 3.53 1.95
C GLY A 122 -33.01 2.78 2.34
N THR A 123 -32.88 1.56 2.86
CA THR A 123 -34.04 0.76 3.30
C THR A 123 -34.71 1.37 4.54
N VAL A 124 -33.94 1.82 5.54
CA VAL A 124 -34.50 2.44 6.75
C VAL A 124 -35.16 3.79 6.43
N ALA A 125 -34.47 4.66 5.69
CA ALA A 125 -34.99 5.98 5.33
C ALA A 125 -36.19 5.86 4.38
N GLY A 126 -36.12 4.96 3.40
CA GLY A 126 -37.21 4.67 2.47
C GLY A 126 -38.44 4.14 3.19
N TYR A 127 -38.28 3.21 4.14
CA TYR A 127 -39.38 2.71 4.94
C TYR A 127 -39.99 3.78 5.84
N ALA A 128 -39.16 4.60 6.49
CA ALA A 128 -39.62 5.70 7.33
C ALA A 128 -40.41 6.75 6.52
N GLY A 129 -39.93 7.11 5.33
CA GLY A 129 -40.63 8.02 4.42
C GLY A 129 -41.93 7.43 3.85
N TYR A 130 -41.92 6.15 3.49
CA TYR A 130 -43.13 5.46 3.05
C TYR A 130 -44.20 5.45 4.16
N ARG A 131 -43.80 5.11 5.39
CA ARG A 131 -44.70 5.09 6.55
C ARG A 131 -45.26 6.48 6.85
N SER A 132 -44.45 7.54 6.76
CA SER A 132 -44.90 8.89 7.10
C SER A 132 -45.89 9.48 6.09
N LEU A 133 -45.80 9.09 4.81
CA LEU A 133 -46.67 9.59 3.77
C LEU A 133 -47.95 8.75 3.57
N PHE A 134 -47.86 7.42 3.69
CA PHE A 134 -48.97 6.53 3.34
C PHE A 134 -49.77 5.98 4.53
N VAL A 135 -49.19 5.92 5.74
CA VAL A 135 -49.93 5.48 6.92
C VAL A 135 -50.67 6.68 7.50
N LYS A 136 -51.93 6.87 7.09
CA LYS A 136 -52.86 7.80 7.73
C LYS A 136 -52.84 7.59 9.24
N ARG A 137 -52.67 8.67 10.00
CA ARG A 137 -52.87 8.63 11.45
C ARG A 137 -54.32 8.22 11.71
N VAL A 138 -54.51 7.13 12.44
CA VAL A 138 -55.84 6.75 12.94
C VAL A 138 -56.19 7.77 14.01
N GLU A 139 -57.14 8.67 13.74
CA GLU A 139 -57.75 9.51 14.76
C GLU A 139 -58.59 8.59 15.66
N TYR A 140 -58.19 8.47 16.93
CA TYR A 140 -58.89 7.66 17.93
C TYR A 140 -60.01 8.44 18.66
N ASP A 141 -60.48 9.56 18.11
CA ASP A 141 -61.41 10.48 18.78
C ASP A 141 -62.91 10.11 18.67
N THR A 142 -63.25 8.85 18.36
CA THR A 142 -64.64 8.40 18.36
C THR A 142 -64.82 7.07 19.08
N MET A 143 -64.45 7.04 20.36
CA MET A 143 -65.02 6.10 21.32
C MET A 143 -65.66 6.89 22.48
N ALA A 144 -66.74 7.59 22.17
CA ALA A 144 -67.68 8.18 23.13
C ALA A 144 -69.11 8.01 22.59
#